data_AF-A0A5K7YQV0-F1
#
_entry.id   AF-A0A5K7YQV0-F1
#
_cell.length_a   1.000
_cell.length_b   1.000
_cell.length_c   1.000
_cell.angle_alpha   90.00
_cell.angle_beta   90.00
_cell.angle_gamma   90.00
#
_symmetry.space_group_name_H-M   'P 1'
#
loop_
_entity.id
_entity.type
_entity.pdbx_description
1 polymer ?
#
loop_
_entity_poly.entity_id
_entity_poly.type
_entity_poly.pdbx_seq_one_letter_code
_entity_poly.pdbx_strand_id
1 'polypeptide(L)'
;MTLDGTASSDPDGDTIEYDWTMVSIPTGSAAVILDETASQPSFTADTAGEYIVELIVNDGTEDSVADEVTITAGFAPPSGHVLVNFRIDDTSSPITDPGYAWKGSFSFNSTTRILTLDGSWTGPFPMLYDDGPWNTGGHEPSDAVAGDNIWGVTVWVASPASALTFEYGAISGSIDGSDGDWIWIGSNGTFSVPAGATASVEADGLILP
;
A
#
# COMPACT_ATOMS: atom_id res chain seq x y z
N MET A 1 6.58 9.05 12.49
CA MET A 1 7.93 9.30 11.93
C MET A 1 8.37 10.68 12.40
N THR A 2 9.65 10.86 12.71
CA THR A 2 10.21 12.13 13.17
C THR A 2 11.16 12.65 12.11
N LEU A 3 11.01 13.93 11.77
CA LEU A 3 11.90 14.66 10.86
C LEU A 3 12.94 15.39 11.72
N ASP A 4 14.11 15.70 11.16
CA ASP A 4 15.20 16.32 11.93
C ASP A 4 15.88 17.43 11.13
N GLY A 5 15.60 18.67 11.50
CA GLY A 5 16.21 19.87 10.95
C GLY A 5 17.36 20.41 11.80
N THR A 6 17.73 19.75 12.91
CA THR A 6 18.67 20.29 13.91
C THR A 6 20.10 20.49 13.39
N ALA A 7 20.42 19.93 12.22
CA ALA A 7 21.68 20.18 11.52
C ALA A 7 21.71 21.52 10.76
N SER A 8 20.58 22.24 10.69
CA SER A 8 20.50 23.57 10.09
C SER A 8 21.37 24.56 10.86
N SER A 9 21.99 25.49 10.14
CA SER A 9 22.91 26.46 10.72
C SER A 9 22.82 27.78 10.00
N ASP A 10 22.88 28.86 10.77
CA ASP A 10 23.07 30.21 10.28
C ASP A 10 24.55 30.64 10.48
N PRO A 11 25.23 31.18 9.45
CA PRO A 11 26.63 31.61 9.55
C PRO A 11 26.88 32.77 10.53
N ASP A 12 25.89 33.64 10.73
CA ASP A 12 25.98 34.81 11.61
C ASP A 12 25.59 34.47 13.07
N GLY A 13 25.01 33.28 13.29
CA GLY A 13 24.60 32.76 14.58
C GLY A 13 23.20 33.22 15.01
N ASP A 14 22.39 33.68 14.06
CA ASP A 14 21.01 34.10 14.28
C ASP A 14 20.09 32.91 14.60
N THR A 15 18.91 33.23 15.11
CA THR A 15 17.91 32.20 15.45
C THR A 15 17.27 31.68 14.18
N ILE A 16 17.19 30.37 14.06
CA ILE A 16 16.61 29.69 12.90
C ILE A 16 15.16 29.32 13.19
N GLU A 17 14.26 29.78 12.33
CA GLU A 17 12.87 29.33 12.22
C GLU A 17 12.78 28.21 11.17
N TYR A 18 11.90 27.24 11.41
CA TYR A 18 11.71 26.07 10.54
C TYR A 18 10.34 26.15 9.88
N ASP A 19 10.24 25.74 8.63
CA ASP A 19 8.99 25.56 7.90
C ASP A 19 9.02 24.22 7.16
N TRP A 20 8.21 23.28 7.64
CA TRP A 20 8.11 21.94 7.09
C TRP A 20 6.82 21.77 6.31
N THR A 21 6.91 21.31 5.06
CA THR A 21 5.73 21.11 4.20
C THR A 21 5.66 19.70 3.61
N MET A 22 4.44 19.20 3.38
CA MET A 22 4.21 17.98 2.59
C MET A 22 4.05 18.37 1.12
N VAL A 23 5.06 18.10 0.30
CA VAL A 23 5.07 18.38 -1.14
C VAL A 23 4.17 17.41 -1.90
N SER A 24 4.25 16.11 -1.56
CA SER A 24 3.36 15.08 -2.11
C SER A 24 3.10 13.99 -1.09
N ILE A 25 1.90 13.40 -1.16
CA ILE A 25 1.48 12.27 -0.34
C ILE A 25 0.83 11.21 -1.24
N PRO A 26 0.77 9.94 -0.82
CA PRO A 26 0.10 8.89 -1.57
C PRO A 26 -1.38 9.21 -1.80
N THR A 27 -1.94 8.73 -2.93
CA THR A 27 -3.37 8.92 -3.23
C THR A 27 -4.23 8.29 -2.14
N GLY A 28 -5.17 9.08 -1.59
CA GLY A 28 -6.05 8.64 -0.49
C GLY A 28 -5.47 8.86 0.91
N SER A 29 -4.20 9.29 1.02
CA SER A 29 -3.62 9.73 2.28
C SER A 29 -4.23 11.03 2.77
N ALA A 30 -4.36 11.17 4.10
CA ALA A 30 -4.75 12.38 4.80
C ALA A 30 -3.64 12.82 5.80
N ALA A 31 -2.41 12.36 5.58
CA ALA A 31 -1.29 12.66 6.47
C ALA A 31 -0.96 14.16 6.47
N VAL A 32 -0.64 14.68 7.66
CA VAL A 32 -0.20 16.06 7.88
C VAL A 32 1.00 16.07 8.82
N ILE A 33 1.83 17.11 8.70
CA ILE A 33 2.93 17.36 9.64
C ILE A 33 2.34 17.96 10.92
N LEU A 34 2.79 17.46 12.06
CA LEU A 34 2.49 17.98 13.38
C LEU A 34 3.66 18.84 13.84
N ASP A 35 3.34 20.03 14.34
CA ASP A 35 4.30 21.04 14.80
C ASP A 35 5.28 21.45 13.70
N GLU A 36 4.77 21.82 12.51
CA GLU A 36 5.53 22.16 11.29
C GLU A 36 6.61 23.25 11.43
N THR A 37 6.64 23.98 12.54
CA THR A 37 7.66 24.99 12.85
C THR A 37 8.69 24.54 13.89
N ALA A 38 8.58 23.31 14.40
CA ALA A 38 9.56 22.73 15.31
C ALA A 38 10.82 22.28 14.55
N SER A 39 11.96 22.24 15.24
CA SER A 39 13.20 21.68 14.67
C SER A 39 13.14 20.16 14.44
N GLN A 40 12.21 19.46 15.11
CA GLN A 40 11.95 18.04 14.96
C GLN A 40 10.44 17.76 14.96
N PRO A 41 9.72 18.06 13.88
CA PRO A 41 8.30 17.77 13.78
C PRO A 41 8.08 16.28 13.55
N SER A 42 6.82 15.87 13.50
CA SER A 42 6.48 14.48 13.22
C SER A 42 5.24 14.36 12.36
N PHE A 43 5.12 13.24 11.64
CA PHE A 43 3.88 12.86 10.99
C PHE A 43 3.66 11.36 11.09
N THR A 44 2.44 10.92 10.80
CA THR A 44 2.10 9.50 10.70
C THR A 44 1.71 9.22 9.26
N ALA A 45 2.44 8.32 8.59
CA ALA A 45 1.99 7.77 7.31
C ALA A 45 0.75 6.91 7.58
N ASP A 46 -0.34 7.24 6.91
CA ASP A 46 -1.64 6.58 7.02
C ASP A 46 -1.95 5.66 5.83
N THR A 47 -1.16 5.78 4.77
CA THR A 47 -1.27 5.04 3.51
C THR A 47 0.14 4.61 3.11
N ALA A 48 0.28 3.45 2.48
CA ALA A 48 1.58 3.13 1.90
C ALA A 48 1.84 3.97 0.65
N GLY A 49 3.11 4.17 0.35
CA GLY A 49 3.56 4.95 -0.79
C GLY A 49 4.63 5.94 -0.39
N GLU A 50 4.93 6.84 -1.31
CA GLU A 50 5.93 7.88 -1.13
C GLU A 50 5.31 9.15 -0.55
N TYR A 51 5.95 9.65 0.50
CA TYR A 51 5.73 10.96 1.07
C TYR A 51 6.95 11.82 0.75
N ILE A 52 6.75 12.96 0.10
CA ILE A 52 7.82 13.93 -0.16
C ILE A 52 7.61 15.10 0.81
N VAL A 53 8.59 15.30 1.68
CA VAL A 53 8.58 16.36 2.70
C VAL A 53 9.70 17.34 2.38
N GLU A 54 9.42 18.62 2.55
CA GLU A 54 10.37 19.71 2.35
C GLU A 54 10.62 20.44 3.68
N LEU A 55 11.87 20.87 3.87
CA LEU A 55 12.28 21.84 4.89
C LEU A 55 12.82 23.11 4.22
N ILE A 56 12.30 24.26 4.65
CA ILE A 56 12.91 25.57 4.46
C ILE A 56 13.19 26.14 5.85
N VAL A 57 14.36 26.76 6.04
CA VAL A 57 14.70 27.46 7.29
C VAL A 57 14.90 28.95 7.03
N ASN A 58 14.57 29.80 8.01
CA ASN A 58 14.66 31.25 7.92
C ASN A 58 15.43 31.83 9.12
N ASP A 59 16.32 32.79 8.88
CA ASP A 59 17.13 33.45 9.92
C ASP A 59 16.50 34.75 10.49
N GLY A 60 15.25 35.04 10.11
CA GLY A 60 14.54 36.29 10.36
C GLY A 60 14.62 37.28 9.19
N THR A 61 15.42 37.01 8.17
CA THR A 61 15.66 37.90 7.01
C THR A 61 15.56 37.19 5.66
N GLU A 62 16.06 35.97 5.53
CA GLU A 62 16.13 35.20 4.28
C GLU A 62 15.76 33.72 4.50
N ASP A 63 15.06 33.16 3.52
CA ASP A 63 14.76 31.73 3.44
C ASP A 63 15.95 30.97 2.83
N SER A 64 16.22 29.78 3.34
CA SER A 64 17.15 28.85 2.72
C SER A 64 16.64 28.34 1.37
N VAL A 65 17.52 27.69 0.63
CA VAL A 65 17.06 26.74 -0.39
C VAL A 65 16.30 25.60 0.29
N ALA A 66 15.29 25.07 -0.39
CA ALA A 66 14.54 23.91 0.05
C ALA A 66 15.42 22.66 0.10
N ASP A 67 15.26 21.85 1.16
CA ASP A 67 15.80 20.50 1.27
C ASP A 67 14.64 19.50 1.32
N GLU A 68 14.65 18.51 0.42
CA GLU A 68 13.58 17.52 0.30
C GLU A 68 14.03 16.14 0.77
N VAL A 69 13.12 15.43 1.45
CA VAL A 69 13.28 14.03 1.81
C VAL A 69 12.11 13.20 1.28
N THR A 70 12.43 12.14 0.56
CA THR A 70 11.46 11.11 0.16
C THR A 70 11.41 10.01 1.21
N ILE A 71 10.22 9.77 1.74
CA ILE A 71 9.96 8.78 2.77
C ILE A 71 8.97 7.77 2.21
N THR A 72 9.44 6.53 2.06
CA THR A 72 8.61 5.44 1.55
C THR A 72 8.00 4.67 2.72
N ALA A 73 6.68 4.74 2.87
CA ALA A 73 5.95 3.96 3.86
C ALA A 73 5.41 2.67 3.21
N GLY A 74 5.77 1.50 3.73
CA GLY A 74 5.12 0.25 3.35
C GLY A 74 3.92 -0.09 4.23
N PHE A 75 3.14 -1.08 3.83
CA PHE A 75 2.21 -1.72 4.77
C PHE A 75 2.99 -2.57 5.78
N ALA A 76 2.37 -2.96 6.89
CA ALA A 76 2.90 -4.01 7.75
C ALA A 76 1.76 -4.94 8.15
N PRO A 77 1.95 -6.27 8.14
CA PRO A 77 0.92 -7.18 8.60
C PRO A 77 0.64 -6.90 10.08
N PRO A 78 -0.62 -6.72 10.49
CA PRO A 78 -0.96 -6.59 11.91
C PRO A 78 -0.50 -7.84 12.67
N SER A 79 -0.15 -7.67 13.95
CA SER A 79 0.26 -8.81 14.79
C SER A 79 -0.79 -9.94 14.73
N GLY A 80 -0.32 -11.18 14.61
CA GLY A 80 -1.19 -12.34 14.49
C GLY A 80 -1.91 -12.48 13.15
N HIS A 81 -1.43 -11.85 12.07
CA HIS A 81 -1.95 -12.04 10.71
C HIS A 81 -0.94 -12.73 9.80
N VAL A 82 -1.48 -13.33 8.74
CA VAL A 82 -0.77 -14.02 7.67
C VAL A 82 -0.91 -13.23 6.38
N LEU A 83 0.16 -13.16 5.60
CA LEU A 83 0.17 -12.56 4.28
C LEU A 83 -0.47 -13.50 3.26
N VAL A 84 -1.36 -12.96 2.43
CA VAL A 84 -1.91 -13.65 1.26
C VAL A 84 -1.59 -12.82 0.04
N ASN A 85 -0.89 -13.42 -0.91
CA ASN A 85 -0.44 -12.77 -2.13
C ASN A 85 -1.31 -13.24 -3.30
N PHE A 86 -1.73 -12.29 -4.13
CA PHE A 86 -2.40 -12.59 -5.39
C PHE A 86 -1.70 -11.88 -6.55
N ARG A 87 -1.73 -12.50 -7.74
CA ARG A 87 -1.07 -11.98 -8.95
C ARG A 87 -1.85 -12.29 -10.23
N ILE A 88 -1.89 -11.35 -11.17
CA ILE A 88 -2.31 -11.54 -12.56
C ILE A 88 -1.15 -11.13 -13.48
N ASP A 89 -0.70 -12.04 -14.33
CA ASP A 89 0.31 -11.77 -15.35
C ASP A 89 -0.39 -11.36 -16.66
N ASP A 90 -0.23 -10.10 -17.04
CA ASP A 90 -0.73 -9.49 -18.29
C ASP A 90 0.42 -9.11 -19.25
N THR A 91 1.59 -9.73 -19.09
CA THR A 91 2.79 -9.38 -19.87
C THR A 91 2.64 -9.67 -21.37
N SER A 92 1.72 -10.55 -21.76
CA SER A 92 1.42 -10.94 -23.15
C SER A 92 0.63 -9.88 -23.92
N SER A 93 -0.29 -9.18 -23.26
CA SER A 93 -1.15 -8.16 -23.87
C SER A 93 -1.41 -6.96 -22.94
N PRO A 94 -0.36 -6.20 -22.56
CA PRO A 94 -0.44 -5.17 -21.54
C PRO A 94 -1.56 -4.15 -21.77
N ILE A 95 -2.45 -4.01 -20.80
CA ILE A 95 -3.42 -2.91 -20.73
C ILE A 95 -3.03 -1.99 -19.57
N THR A 96 -2.99 -0.68 -19.84
CA THR A 96 -2.81 0.33 -18.78
C THR A 96 -4.07 0.43 -17.93
N ASP A 97 -3.89 0.21 -16.62
CA ASP A 97 -4.90 0.33 -15.56
C ASP A 97 -6.22 -0.38 -15.87
N PRO A 98 -6.20 -1.73 -15.93
CA PRO A 98 -7.36 -2.52 -16.30
C PRO A 98 -8.40 -2.64 -15.17
N GLY A 99 -8.12 -2.09 -13.99
CA GLY A 99 -8.99 -2.19 -12.81
C GLY A 99 -9.25 -3.64 -12.40
N TYR A 100 -8.22 -4.50 -12.42
CA TYR A 100 -8.34 -5.88 -11.99
C TYR A 100 -8.53 -5.99 -10.48
N ALA A 101 -9.34 -6.95 -10.04
CA ALA A 101 -9.55 -7.23 -8.63
C ALA A 101 -9.84 -8.71 -8.36
N TRP A 102 -9.61 -9.13 -7.11
CA TRP A 102 -9.92 -10.48 -6.63
C TRP A 102 -11.26 -10.53 -5.91
N LYS A 103 -12.26 -11.17 -6.51
CA LYS A 103 -13.56 -11.38 -5.91
C LYS A 103 -13.63 -12.77 -5.28
N GLY A 104 -14.14 -12.89 -4.06
CA GLY A 104 -14.12 -14.16 -3.35
C GLY A 104 -15.13 -14.28 -2.22
N SER A 105 -15.05 -15.42 -1.52
CA SER A 105 -15.77 -15.70 -0.28
C SER A 105 -15.12 -14.96 0.91
N PHE A 106 -14.89 -13.67 0.77
CA PHE A 106 -14.35 -12.81 1.80
C PHE A 106 -14.92 -11.40 1.69
N SER A 107 -14.96 -10.72 2.83
CA SER A 107 -15.05 -9.27 2.90
C SER A 107 -13.66 -8.68 2.98
N PHE A 108 -13.45 -7.53 2.34
CA PHE A 108 -12.18 -6.82 2.34
C PHE A 108 -12.33 -5.44 2.96
N ASN A 109 -11.42 -5.12 3.88
CA ASN A 109 -11.26 -3.76 4.39
C ASN A 109 -10.12 -3.08 3.63
N SER A 110 -10.44 -2.10 2.78
CA SER A 110 -9.44 -1.43 1.93
C SER A 110 -8.44 -0.59 2.71
N THR A 111 -8.78 -0.11 3.92
CA THR A 111 -7.87 0.65 4.78
C THR A 111 -6.86 -0.25 5.47
N THR A 112 -7.32 -1.35 6.07
CA THR A 112 -6.43 -2.26 6.83
C THR A 112 -5.85 -3.38 5.97
N ARG A 113 -6.37 -3.56 4.75
CA ARG A 113 -6.09 -4.66 3.83
C ARG A 113 -6.38 -6.05 4.41
N ILE A 114 -7.30 -6.13 5.36
CA ILE A 114 -7.68 -7.39 6.00
C ILE A 114 -8.79 -8.07 5.20
N LEU A 115 -8.58 -9.35 4.90
CA LEU A 115 -9.60 -10.28 4.43
C LEU A 115 -10.21 -11.04 5.61
N THR A 116 -11.54 -11.06 5.67
CA THR A 116 -12.31 -11.86 6.61
C THR A 116 -13.22 -12.81 5.85
N LEU A 117 -13.24 -14.10 6.21
CA LEU A 117 -14.09 -15.10 5.56
C LEU A 117 -15.56 -14.65 5.61
N ASP A 118 -16.16 -14.52 4.44
CA ASP A 118 -17.56 -14.11 4.28
C ASP A 118 -18.12 -14.71 2.98
N GLY A 119 -19.14 -15.56 3.09
CA GLY A 119 -19.77 -16.21 1.94
C GLY A 119 -20.74 -15.32 1.15
N SER A 120 -20.81 -14.02 1.44
CA SER A 120 -21.72 -13.08 0.77
C SER A 120 -21.30 -12.74 -0.67
N TRP A 121 -20.01 -12.85 -0.99
CA TRP A 121 -19.41 -12.43 -2.27
C TRP A 121 -19.66 -10.95 -2.63
N THR A 122 -19.83 -10.09 -1.62
CA THR A 122 -20.05 -8.65 -1.81
C THR A 122 -18.75 -7.87 -1.67
N GLY A 123 -18.60 -6.83 -2.49
CA GLY A 123 -17.45 -5.93 -2.41
C GLY A 123 -17.43 -5.05 -1.14
N PRO A 124 -16.37 -4.24 -0.96
CA PRO A 124 -15.29 -4.02 -1.92
C PRO A 124 -14.35 -5.23 -2.05
N PHE A 125 -13.61 -5.31 -3.15
CA PHE A 125 -12.67 -6.38 -3.51
C PHE A 125 -11.24 -5.84 -3.54
N PRO A 126 -10.21 -6.65 -3.20
CA PRO A 126 -8.81 -6.28 -3.36
C PRO A 126 -8.47 -5.95 -4.81
N MET A 127 -8.21 -4.67 -5.06
CA MET A 127 -7.65 -4.15 -6.32
C MET A 127 -6.23 -4.64 -6.51
N LEU A 128 -5.83 -4.81 -7.78
CA LEU A 128 -4.48 -5.16 -8.19
C LEU A 128 -3.74 -3.93 -8.71
N TYR A 129 -2.43 -3.91 -8.48
CA TYR A 129 -1.56 -2.79 -8.80
C TYR A 129 -0.28 -3.30 -9.46
N ASP A 130 0.36 -2.45 -10.26
CA ASP A 130 1.68 -2.69 -10.85
C ASP A 130 2.65 -1.60 -10.36
N ASP A 131 2.65 -1.39 -9.04
CA ASP A 131 3.34 -0.30 -8.34
C ASP A 131 4.46 -0.78 -7.42
N GLY A 132 4.83 -2.06 -7.54
CA GLY A 132 5.93 -2.67 -6.82
C GLY A 132 5.56 -3.18 -5.43
N PRO A 133 6.57 -3.60 -4.65
CA PRO A 133 6.33 -4.42 -3.48
C PRO A 133 5.79 -3.62 -2.28
N TRP A 134 4.92 -4.25 -1.49
CA TRP A 134 4.21 -3.64 -0.36
C TRP A 134 5.14 -3.10 0.75
N ASN A 135 6.34 -3.65 0.85
CA ASN A 135 7.34 -3.28 1.85
C ASN A 135 8.19 -2.08 1.42
N THR A 136 8.01 -1.58 0.19
CA THR A 136 8.63 -0.35 -0.32
C THR A 136 7.58 0.58 -0.94
N GLY A 137 6.38 0.62 -0.36
CA GLY A 137 5.36 1.61 -0.71
C GLY A 137 4.37 1.23 -1.81
N GLY A 138 4.57 0.11 -2.51
CA GLY A 138 3.57 -0.41 -3.44
C GLY A 138 2.50 -1.26 -2.77
N HIS A 139 1.83 -2.11 -3.55
CA HIS A 139 0.79 -3.01 -3.06
C HIS A 139 1.08 -4.48 -3.29
N GLU A 140 2.09 -4.81 -4.07
CA GLU A 140 2.34 -6.15 -4.58
C GLU A 140 3.18 -7.00 -3.62
N PRO A 141 3.33 -8.32 -3.85
CA PRO A 141 4.19 -9.16 -3.02
C PRO A 141 5.64 -8.65 -2.98
N SER A 142 6.38 -8.99 -1.92
CA SER A 142 7.68 -8.39 -1.60
C SER A 142 8.79 -8.60 -2.65
N ASP A 143 8.56 -9.49 -3.61
CA ASP A 143 9.44 -9.83 -4.73
C ASP A 143 8.97 -9.24 -6.08
N ALA A 144 7.90 -8.43 -6.08
CA ALA A 144 7.37 -7.77 -7.28
C ALA A 144 8.26 -6.64 -7.80
N VAL A 145 8.07 -6.29 -9.07
CA VAL A 145 8.76 -5.19 -9.76
C VAL A 145 7.71 -4.26 -10.36
N ALA A 146 7.75 -2.98 -9.98
CA ALA A 146 6.80 -2.00 -10.52
C ALA A 146 6.93 -1.83 -12.05
N GLY A 147 5.80 -1.74 -12.73
CA GLY A 147 5.70 -1.51 -14.17
C GLY A 147 6.03 -2.72 -15.04
N ASP A 148 6.00 -3.94 -14.49
CA ASP A 148 6.34 -5.17 -15.21
C ASP A 148 5.12 -5.83 -15.87
N ASN A 149 3.90 -5.30 -15.67
CA ASN A 149 2.61 -5.84 -16.09
C ASN A 149 2.22 -7.18 -15.43
N ILE A 150 2.86 -7.52 -14.31
CA ILE A 150 2.42 -8.57 -13.39
C ILE A 150 1.73 -7.87 -12.23
N TRP A 151 0.43 -7.67 -12.34
CA TRP A 151 -0.36 -6.95 -11.37
C TRP A 151 -0.52 -7.77 -10.08
N GLY A 152 -0.25 -7.17 -8.92
CA GLY A 152 -0.22 -7.83 -7.63
C GLY A 152 -0.99 -7.12 -6.53
N VAL A 153 -1.37 -7.89 -5.51
CA VAL A 153 -1.85 -7.34 -4.24
C VAL A 153 -1.52 -8.30 -3.09
N THR A 154 -0.98 -7.75 -2.01
CA THR A 154 -0.76 -8.47 -0.76
C THR A 154 -1.80 -8.07 0.29
N VAL A 155 -2.51 -9.01 0.89
CA VAL A 155 -3.54 -8.75 1.91
C VAL A 155 -3.33 -9.61 3.15
N TRP A 156 -4.03 -9.29 4.23
CA TRP A 156 -3.85 -9.93 5.53
C TRP A 156 -5.05 -10.78 5.93
N VAL A 157 -4.80 -11.98 6.44
CA VAL A 157 -5.83 -12.79 7.10
C VAL A 157 -5.41 -13.02 8.55
N ALA A 158 -6.31 -12.82 9.50
CA ALA A 158 -6.02 -13.15 10.90
C ALA A 158 -5.65 -14.64 11.03
N SER A 159 -4.54 -14.93 11.71
CA SER A 159 -4.06 -16.30 11.93
C SER A 159 -5.14 -17.07 12.69
N PRO A 160 -5.78 -18.07 12.05
CA PRO A 160 -7.01 -18.62 12.60
C PRO A 160 -6.72 -19.75 13.58
N ALA A 161 -7.61 -19.98 14.54
CA ALA A 161 -7.49 -21.10 15.48
C ALA A 161 -7.77 -22.47 14.82
N SER A 162 -8.52 -22.46 13.70
CA SER A 162 -8.82 -23.60 12.84
C SER A 162 -8.60 -23.20 11.39
N ALA A 163 -8.24 -24.15 10.52
CA ALA A 163 -8.00 -23.83 9.12
C ALA A 163 -9.21 -23.15 8.45
N LEU A 164 -8.95 -22.07 7.71
CA LEU A 164 -9.93 -21.40 6.86
C LEU A 164 -9.64 -21.73 5.40
N THR A 165 -10.69 -21.83 4.57
CA THR A 165 -10.57 -21.98 3.12
C THR A 165 -11.45 -20.93 2.46
N PHE A 166 -10.89 -20.26 1.47
CA PHE A 166 -11.53 -19.21 0.70
C PHE A 166 -11.65 -19.65 -0.75
N GLU A 167 -12.78 -19.36 -1.38
CA GLU A 167 -12.97 -19.44 -2.82
C GLU A 167 -12.79 -18.05 -3.43
N TYR A 168 -12.20 -17.96 -4.63
CA TYR A 168 -11.98 -16.68 -5.29
C TYR A 168 -11.84 -16.80 -6.81
N GLY A 169 -11.93 -15.67 -7.51
CA GLY A 169 -11.57 -15.54 -8.91
C GLY A 169 -11.32 -14.07 -9.27
N ALA A 170 -10.83 -13.84 -10.48
CA ALA A 170 -10.46 -12.52 -10.98
C ALA A 170 -11.60 -11.85 -11.76
N ILE A 171 -11.76 -10.55 -11.53
CA ILE A 171 -12.66 -9.64 -12.26
C ILE A 171 -11.87 -8.47 -12.86
N SER A 172 -12.41 -7.82 -13.89
CA SER A 172 -11.86 -6.63 -14.56
C SER A 172 -12.81 -5.43 -14.52
N GLY A 173 -12.28 -4.23 -14.77
CA GLY A 173 -13.07 -3.00 -14.94
C GLY A 173 -13.66 -2.44 -13.65
N SER A 174 -13.24 -2.96 -12.49
CA SER A 174 -13.76 -2.57 -11.17
C SER A 174 -12.85 -1.51 -10.54
N ILE A 175 -12.87 -0.26 -11.00
CA ILE A 175 -11.97 0.79 -10.46
C ILE A 175 -12.20 1.11 -8.96
N ASP A 176 -13.37 0.75 -8.43
CA ASP A 176 -13.77 0.99 -7.04
C ASP A 176 -13.86 -0.32 -6.21
N GLY A 177 -13.51 -1.45 -6.82
CA GLY A 177 -13.58 -2.76 -6.18
C GLY A 177 -15.01 -3.26 -5.90
N SER A 178 -16.09 -2.66 -6.44
CA SER A 178 -17.46 -2.98 -6.00
C SER A 178 -18.16 -4.08 -6.79
N ASP A 179 -18.01 -4.13 -8.12
CA ASP A 179 -18.35 -5.30 -8.97
C ASP A 179 -17.81 -5.10 -10.40
N GLY A 180 -17.06 -6.08 -10.92
CA GLY A 180 -16.47 -6.06 -12.26
C GLY A 180 -16.81 -7.30 -13.08
N ASP A 181 -16.41 -7.33 -14.35
CA ASP A 181 -16.67 -8.47 -15.23
C ASP A 181 -15.68 -9.60 -14.94
N TRP A 182 -16.17 -10.83 -14.78
CA TRP A 182 -15.34 -12.02 -14.57
C TRP A 182 -14.40 -12.26 -15.76
N ILE A 183 -13.11 -12.41 -15.45
CA ILE A 183 -12.06 -12.75 -16.43
C ILE A 183 -11.40 -14.10 -16.16
N TRP A 184 -11.64 -14.69 -14.97
CA TRP A 184 -11.13 -16.01 -14.63
C TRP A 184 -11.77 -17.09 -15.51
N ILE A 185 -10.93 -17.89 -16.18
CA ILE A 185 -11.39 -18.92 -17.12
C ILE A 185 -11.50 -20.26 -16.39
N GLY A 186 -12.72 -20.70 -16.08
CA GLY A 186 -13.00 -22.03 -15.50
C GLY A 186 -13.68 -21.98 -14.14
N SER A 187 -13.36 -22.93 -13.26
CA SER A 187 -13.82 -22.94 -11.86
C SER A 187 -12.99 -21.99 -11.01
N ASN A 188 -13.62 -21.34 -10.03
CA ASN A 188 -12.95 -20.51 -9.03
C ASN A 188 -11.77 -21.24 -8.37
N GLY A 189 -10.73 -20.47 -8.04
CA GLY A 189 -9.58 -20.94 -7.26
C GLY A 189 -9.91 -21.06 -5.78
N THR A 190 -9.04 -21.74 -5.02
CA THR A 190 -9.13 -21.81 -3.56
C THR A 190 -7.78 -21.64 -2.91
N PHE A 191 -7.74 -20.94 -1.77
CA PHE A 191 -6.56 -20.94 -0.90
C PHE A 191 -6.99 -21.25 0.53
N SER A 192 -6.07 -21.84 1.30
CA SER A 192 -6.32 -22.18 2.71
C SER A 192 -5.29 -21.51 3.60
N VAL A 193 -5.74 -20.99 4.73
CA VAL A 193 -4.88 -20.48 5.81
C VAL A 193 -4.90 -21.52 6.94
N PRO A 194 -3.81 -22.25 7.20
CA PRO A 194 -3.74 -23.24 8.26
C PRO A 194 -3.95 -22.63 9.65
N ALA A 195 -4.35 -23.47 10.60
CA ALA A 195 -4.45 -23.05 12.00
C ALA A 195 -3.09 -22.58 12.54
N GLY A 196 -3.05 -21.39 13.13
CA GLY A 196 -1.83 -20.81 13.70
C GLY A 196 -0.74 -20.48 12.67
N ALA A 197 -1.10 -20.34 11.39
CA ALA A 197 -0.15 -20.02 10.34
C ALA A 197 0.58 -18.68 10.61
N THR A 198 1.86 -18.64 10.21
CA THR A 198 2.74 -17.47 10.28
C THR A 198 3.51 -17.23 8.99
N ALA A 199 3.59 -18.22 8.11
CA ALA A 199 4.18 -18.11 6.78
C ALA A 199 3.16 -17.54 5.79
N SER A 200 3.64 -16.84 4.75
CA SER A 200 2.78 -16.33 3.68
C SER A 200 2.08 -17.47 2.94
N VAL A 201 0.92 -17.13 2.37
CA VAL A 201 0.14 -17.98 1.47
C VAL A 201 0.15 -17.32 0.11
N GLU A 202 0.55 -18.08 -0.91
CA GLU A 202 0.41 -17.66 -2.30
C GLU A 202 -0.92 -18.20 -2.82
N ALA A 203 -1.81 -17.31 -3.25
CA ALA A 203 -2.99 -17.71 -4.00
C ALA A 203 -2.56 -18.05 -5.44
N ASP A 204 -3.26 -19.00 -6.06
CA ASP A 204 -3.06 -19.30 -7.48
C ASP A 204 -3.33 -18.03 -8.31
N GLY A 205 -2.34 -17.65 -9.12
CA GLY A 205 -2.46 -16.50 -10.01
C GLY A 205 -3.24 -16.81 -11.29
N LEU A 206 -3.43 -15.79 -12.12
CA LEU A 206 -3.98 -15.90 -13.47
C LEU A 206 -2.96 -15.37 -14.49
N ILE A 207 -2.79 -16.06 -15.62
CA ILE A 207 -2.01 -15.56 -16.76
C ILE A 207 -3.01 -15.23 -17.87
N LEU A 208 -2.99 -13.99 -18.35
CA LEU A 208 -3.86 -13.53 -19.42
C LEU A 208 -3.26 -13.91 -20.80
N PRO A 209 -4.12 -14.21 -21.79
CA PRO A 209 -3.68 -14.67 -23.12
C PRO A 209 -3.04 -13.59 -23.98
#